data_AF-A0A6L8F339-F1
#
_entry.id   AF-A0A6L8F339-F1
#
_cell.length_a   1.000
_cell.length_b   1.000
_cell.length_c   1.000
_cell.angle_alpha   90.00
_cell.angle_beta   90.00
_cell.angle_gamma   90.00
#
_symmetry.space_group_name_H-M   'P 1'
#
loop_
_entity.id
_entity.type
_entity.pdbx_description
1 polymer ?
#
loop_
_entity_poly.entity_id
_entity_poly.type
_entity_poly.pdbx_seq_one_letter_code
_entity_poly.pdbx_strand_id
1 'polypeptide(L)'
;MKKKFGNLSAKLGAVANRTYTRVQAMEDKMRTLVFVVTLAFLPMFGTANAEILFVDDFEQDDIGKEPSNWEHLNFNSGNSKIIVEKDPTDPQNKAAKTTGIGLYIPIADGREEWRDYIWDFDWLWENDSFVGTIYRVEGGLKGAESHFHGSRRTGAVNIQIYTRKAGGWALLGTGQFPNENNVWYTHRLVMKGGQHQIYLRKREKELPPADWHLNEKPIVEVDNDTFKTGPVGMMGITGGVSYFDNMVVVGSITDIDKVRPVSPRLKLAATWGAIKNRF
;
A
#
# COMPACT_ATOMS: atom_id res chain seq x y z
N MET A 1 -38.32 -73.67 -38.67
CA MET A 1 -37.18 -72.71 -38.57
C MET A 1 -37.52 -71.33 -37.99
N LYS A 2 -38.79 -70.85 -37.93
CA LYS A 2 -39.11 -69.48 -37.48
C LYS A 2 -39.00 -69.20 -35.95
N LYS A 3 -39.06 -70.21 -35.07
CA LYS A 3 -39.05 -69.99 -33.60
C LYS A 3 -37.67 -69.71 -32.97
N LYS A 4 -36.56 -70.08 -33.61
CA LYS A 4 -35.20 -69.87 -33.06
C LYS A 4 -34.65 -68.46 -33.29
N PHE A 5 -35.13 -67.73 -34.32
CA PHE A 5 -34.65 -66.38 -34.63
C PHE A 5 -35.27 -65.28 -33.74
N GLY A 6 -36.53 -65.43 -33.32
CA GLY A 6 -37.19 -64.45 -32.42
C GLY A 6 -36.54 -64.35 -31.04
N ASN A 7 -36.02 -65.47 -30.52
CA ASN A 7 -35.41 -65.53 -29.18
C ASN A 7 -33.99 -64.92 -29.13
N LEU A 8 -33.29 -64.90 -30.28
CA LEU A 8 -31.97 -64.27 -30.38
C LEU A 8 -32.09 -62.74 -30.49
N SER A 9 -33.08 -62.25 -31.26
CA SER A 9 -33.37 -60.82 -31.39
C SER A 9 -33.77 -60.17 -30.06
N ALA A 10 -34.60 -60.84 -29.26
CA ALA A 10 -35.02 -60.34 -27.95
C ALA A 10 -33.86 -60.28 -26.93
N LYS A 11 -32.95 -61.28 -26.96
CA LYS A 11 -31.76 -61.29 -26.10
C LYS A 11 -30.74 -60.22 -26.49
N LEU A 12 -30.50 -60.02 -27.78
CA LEU A 12 -29.60 -58.97 -28.27
C LEU A 12 -30.13 -57.56 -27.95
N GLY A 13 -31.44 -57.34 -28.09
CA GLY A 13 -32.09 -56.08 -27.69
C GLY A 13 -31.98 -55.80 -26.18
N ALA A 14 -32.17 -56.82 -25.34
CA ALA A 14 -32.03 -56.67 -23.88
C ALA A 14 -30.59 -56.39 -23.43
N VAL A 15 -29.59 -56.96 -24.11
CA VAL A 15 -28.17 -56.69 -23.84
C VAL A 15 -27.80 -55.28 -24.30
N ALA A 16 -28.21 -54.86 -25.50
CA ALA A 16 -27.96 -53.51 -25.99
C ALA A 16 -28.58 -52.43 -25.10
N ASN A 17 -29.81 -52.65 -24.63
CA ASN A 17 -30.50 -51.71 -23.74
C ASN A 17 -29.80 -51.60 -22.38
N ARG A 18 -29.35 -52.72 -21.79
CA ARG A 18 -28.55 -52.70 -20.54
C ARG A 18 -27.21 -51.98 -20.68
N THR A 19 -26.54 -52.12 -21.83
CA THR A 19 -25.28 -51.42 -22.09
C THR A 19 -25.53 -49.92 -22.25
N TYR A 20 -26.58 -49.52 -22.98
CA TYR A 20 -26.95 -48.12 -23.15
C TYR A 20 -27.31 -47.44 -21.83
N THR A 21 -28.13 -48.08 -20.98
CA THR A 21 -28.47 -47.54 -19.65
C THR A 21 -27.25 -47.39 -18.73
N ARG A 22 -26.27 -48.30 -18.84
CA ARG A 22 -25.02 -48.20 -18.05
C ARG A 22 -24.13 -47.05 -18.50
N VAL A 23 -24.01 -46.83 -19.81
CA VAL A 23 -23.23 -45.71 -20.37
C VAL A 23 -23.87 -44.39 -19.97
N GLN A 24 -25.19 -44.26 -20.12
CA GLN A 24 -25.92 -43.04 -19.75
C GLN A 24 -25.83 -42.73 -18.25
N ALA A 25 -25.98 -43.73 -17.38
CA ALA A 25 -25.80 -43.55 -15.93
C ALA A 25 -24.36 -43.20 -15.53
N MET A 26 -23.35 -43.62 -16.30
CA MET A 26 -21.96 -43.27 -16.08
C MET A 26 -21.66 -41.84 -16.54
N GLU A 27 -22.23 -41.42 -17.68
CA GLU A 27 -22.15 -40.05 -18.18
C GLU A 27 -22.85 -39.07 -17.23
N ASP A 28 -24.02 -39.41 -16.71
CA ASP A 28 -24.73 -38.57 -15.74
C ASP A 28 -23.94 -38.43 -14.43
N LYS A 29 -23.36 -39.53 -13.92
CA LYS A 29 -22.47 -39.49 -12.74
C LYS A 29 -21.22 -38.65 -12.98
N MET A 30 -20.62 -38.74 -14.18
CA MET A 30 -19.44 -37.98 -14.55
C MET A 30 -19.77 -36.49 -14.70
N ARG A 31 -20.93 -36.15 -15.28
CA ARG A 31 -21.43 -34.76 -15.35
C ARG A 31 -21.71 -34.21 -13.96
N THR A 32 -22.36 -34.96 -13.08
CA THR A 32 -22.58 -34.56 -11.69
C THR A 32 -21.26 -34.37 -10.95
N LEU A 33 -20.28 -35.28 -11.11
CA LEU A 33 -18.98 -35.17 -10.48
C LEU A 33 -18.22 -33.92 -10.96
N VAL A 34 -18.17 -33.68 -12.28
CA VAL A 34 -17.54 -32.48 -12.85
C VAL A 34 -18.22 -31.22 -12.30
N PHE A 35 -19.56 -31.18 -12.26
CA PHE A 35 -20.31 -30.04 -11.76
C PHE A 35 -20.06 -29.77 -10.27
N VAL A 36 -20.02 -30.82 -9.44
CA VAL A 36 -19.72 -30.73 -8.00
C VAL A 36 -18.28 -30.27 -7.77
N VAL A 37 -17.32 -30.78 -8.53
CA VAL A 37 -15.91 -30.36 -8.44
C VAL A 37 -15.78 -28.89 -8.86
N THR A 38 -16.39 -28.46 -9.97
CA THR A 38 -16.35 -27.06 -10.41
C THR A 38 -16.99 -26.11 -9.39
N LEU A 39 -18.13 -26.47 -8.78
CA LEU A 39 -18.75 -25.68 -7.71
C LEU A 39 -17.92 -25.65 -6.42
N ALA A 40 -17.22 -26.73 -6.09
CA ALA A 40 -16.33 -26.77 -4.93
C ALA A 40 -15.07 -25.91 -5.09
N PHE A 41 -14.64 -25.64 -6.33
CA PHE A 41 -13.50 -24.76 -6.63
C PHE A 41 -13.88 -23.28 -6.84
N LEU A 42 -15.15 -22.97 -7.13
CA LEU A 42 -15.65 -21.60 -7.23
C LEU A 42 -15.37 -20.68 -6.01
N PRO A 43 -15.45 -21.13 -4.74
CA PRO A 43 -15.11 -20.30 -3.59
C PRO A 43 -13.59 -20.13 -3.35
N MET A 44 -12.72 -20.87 -4.04
CA MET A 44 -11.26 -20.69 -3.94
C MET A 44 -10.75 -19.54 -4.81
N PHE A 45 -11.56 -19.04 -5.74
CA PHE A 45 -11.33 -17.75 -6.36
C PHE A 45 -11.76 -16.67 -5.38
N GLY A 46 -10.94 -16.48 -4.34
CA GLY A 46 -11.10 -15.37 -3.41
C GLY A 46 -11.27 -14.09 -4.20
N THR A 47 -12.35 -13.37 -3.93
CA THR A 47 -12.45 -11.97 -4.31
C THR A 47 -11.21 -11.30 -3.76
N ALA A 48 -10.29 -10.85 -4.61
CA ALA A 48 -9.27 -9.89 -4.22
C ALA A 48 -10.02 -8.62 -3.84
N ASN A 49 -10.50 -8.58 -2.59
CA ASN A 49 -11.12 -7.41 -2.04
C ASN A 49 -10.05 -6.35 -2.01
N ALA A 50 -10.32 -5.24 -2.69
CA ALA A 50 -9.51 -4.04 -2.63
C ALA A 50 -9.26 -3.70 -1.16
N GLU A 51 -8.01 -3.74 -0.71
CA GLU A 51 -7.69 -3.44 0.68
C GLU A 51 -7.05 -2.06 0.73
N ILE A 52 -7.90 -1.02 0.69
CA ILE A 52 -7.46 0.35 0.97
C ILE A 52 -7.39 0.48 2.49
N LEU A 53 -6.18 0.63 3.01
CA LEU A 53 -5.92 0.66 4.45
C LEU A 53 -6.00 2.08 5.00
N PHE A 54 -5.50 3.06 4.25
CA PHE A 54 -5.50 4.46 4.66
C PHE A 54 -5.27 5.40 3.47
N VAL A 55 -5.89 6.58 3.51
CA VAL A 55 -5.68 7.66 2.53
C VAL A 55 -5.74 9.00 3.24
N ASP A 56 -4.81 9.91 2.93
CA ASP A 56 -4.87 11.29 3.38
C ASP A 56 -4.14 12.23 2.41
N ASP A 57 -4.82 13.28 1.95
CA ASP A 57 -4.28 14.37 1.14
C ASP A 57 -4.22 15.70 1.92
N PHE A 58 -4.59 15.70 3.21
CA PHE A 58 -4.60 16.86 4.11
C PHE A 58 -5.50 18.02 3.66
N GLU A 59 -6.29 17.88 2.58
CA GLU A 59 -7.04 19.01 2.02
C GLU A 59 -8.23 19.41 2.89
N GLN A 60 -8.72 18.50 3.74
CA GLN A 60 -9.80 18.76 4.70
C GLN A 60 -9.31 19.36 6.03
N ASP A 61 -7.99 19.42 6.25
CA ASP A 61 -7.42 19.92 7.50
C ASP A 61 -7.24 21.44 7.52
N ASP A 62 -7.23 22.01 8.73
CA ASP A 62 -6.95 23.42 8.94
C ASP A 62 -5.44 23.71 8.93
N ILE A 63 -5.03 24.74 8.19
CA ILE A 63 -3.64 25.22 8.20
C ILE A 63 -3.24 25.64 9.62
N GLY A 64 -2.04 25.22 10.04
CA GLY A 64 -1.47 25.49 11.37
C GLY A 64 -1.98 24.55 12.46
N LYS A 65 -2.78 23.53 12.12
CA LYS A 65 -3.25 22.48 13.03
C LYS A 65 -2.55 21.16 12.74
N GLU A 66 -2.60 20.25 13.69
CA GLU A 66 -2.18 18.86 13.47
C GLU A 66 -3.17 18.18 12.51
N PRO A 67 -2.72 17.28 11.63
CA PRO A 67 -3.59 16.60 10.67
C PRO A 67 -4.57 15.66 11.39
N SER A 68 -5.86 15.75 11.07
CA SER A 68 -6.94 15.16 11.87
C SER A 68 -7.00 13.63 11.83
N ASN A 69 -6.47 13.03 10.76
CA ASN A 69 -6.46 11.58 10.56
C ASN A 69 -5.18 10.92 11.10
N TRP A 70 -4.40 11.64 11.90
CA TRP A 70 -3.14 11.17 12.45
C TRP A 70 -3.10 11.42 13.96
N GLU A 71 -2.44 10.50 14.66
CA GLU A 71 -2.20 10.61 16.09
C GLU A 71 -0.70 10.70 16.38
N HIS A 72 -0.36 11.58 17.31
CA HIS A 72 1.02 11.80 17.74
C HIS A 72 1.49 10.68 18.67
N LEU A 73 2.61 10.04 18.30
CA LEU A 73 3.37 9.14 19.15
C LEU A 73 4.28 9.94 20.11
N ASN A 74 3.81 10.12 21.34
CA ASN A 74 4.60 10.74 22.40
C ASN A 74 5.71 9.78 22.88
N PHE A 75 6.93 9.96 22.38
CA PHE A 75 8.07 9.14 22.80
C PHE A 75 8.99 9.85 23.80
N ASN A 76 9.04 11.19 23.83
CA ASN A 76 9.75 11.99 24.82
C ASN A 76 9.22 13.43 24.91
N SER A 77 9.58 14.15 25.98
CA SER A 77 9.33 15.58 26.10
C SER A 77 10.12 16.36 25.05
N GLY A 78 9.50 17.36 24.40
CA GLY A 78 10.15 18.22 23.42
C GLY A 78 9.89 17.84 21.96
N ASN A 79 9.03 16.86 21.70
CA ASN A 79 8.59 16.56 20.35
C ASN A 79 7.87 17.76 19.72
N SER A 80 8.27 18.07 18.51
CA SER A 80 7.63 19.05 17.65
C SER A 80 6.38 18.45 17.02
N LYS A 81 5.34 19.28 16.88
CA LYS A 81 4.11 18.89 16.22
C LYS A 81 4.34 18.81 14.71
N ILE A 82 3.70 17.84 14.07
CA ILE A 82 3.50 17.86 12.62
C ILE A 82 2.24 18.69 12.38
N ILE A 83 2.34 19.71 11.53
CA ILE A 83 1.23 20.62 11.25
C ILE A 83 0.89 20.62 9.76
N VAL A 84 -0.35 20.88 9.42
CA VAL A 84 -0.76 21.12 8.04
C VAL A 84 -0.36 22.55 7.65
N GLU A 85 0.33 22.68 6.53
CA GLU A 85 0.73 23.96 5.93
C GLU A 85 0.35 23.96 4.44
N LYS A 86 0.49 25.11 3.78
CA LYS A 86 0.37 25.16 2.32
C LYS A 86 1.50 24.36 1.69
N ASP A 87 1.20 23.66 0.59
CA ASP A 87 2.23 23.07 -0.27
C ASP A 87 3.19 24.20 -0.73
N PRO A 88 4.51 24.04 -0.50
CA PRO A 88 5.49 25.09 -0.80
C PRO A 88 5.66 25.34 -2.31
N THR A 89 5.20 24.44 -3.16
CA THR A 89 5.28 24.53 -4.63
C THR A 89 3.94 24.87 -5.30
N ASP A 90 2.82 24.65 -4.60
CA ASP A 90 1.47 25.04 -5.04
C ASP A 90 0.62 25.48 -3.84
N PRO A 91 0.59 26.79 -3.51
CA PRO A 91 -0.10 27.31 -2.33
C PRO A 91 -1.63 27.14 -2.33
N GLN A 92 -2.22 26.58 -3.38
CA GLN A 92 -3.64 26.18 -3.42
C GLN A 92 -3.89 24.83 -2.75
N ASN A 93 -2.84 24.05 -2.50
CA ASN A 93 -2.91 22.73 -1.87
C ASN A 93 -2.35 22.79 -0.45
N LYS A 94 -2.61 21.73 0.32
CA LYS A 94 -2.10 21.54 1.68
C LYS A 94 -1.16 20.35 1.73
N ALA A 95 -0.29 20.35 2.74
CA ALA A 95 0.63 19.26 3.02
C ALA A 95 0.94 19.22 4.52
N ALA A 96 1.26 18.04 5.05
CA ALA A 96 1.75 17.90 6.41
C ALA A 96 3.24 18.24 6.48
N LYS A 97 3.62 19.18 7.34
CA LYS A 97 4.99 19.65 7.56
C LYS A 97 5.53 19.18 8.90
N THR A 98 6.79 18.74 8.87
CA THR A 98 7.57 18.41 10.05
C THR A 98 8.64 19.47 10.28
N THR A 99 8.78 19.97 11.51
CA THR A 99 9.89 20.83 11.93
C THR A 99 10.49 20.29 13.22
N GLY A 100 11.61 19.55 13.16
CA GLY A 100 12.17 18.89 14.34
C GLY A 100 11.55 17.52 14.62
N ILE A 101 11.82 16.92 15.79
CA ILE A 101 11.43 15.53 16.06
C ILE A 101 9.95 15.40 16.38
N GLY A 102 9.19 14.66 15.56
CA GLY A 102 7.79 14.34 15.82
C GLY A 102 7.39 13.09 15.04
N LEU A 103 6.63 12.18 15.66
CA LEU A 103 6.22 10.91 15.05
C LEU A 103 4.70 10.83 15.02
N TYR A 104 4.11 10.59 13.86
CA TYR A 104 2.66 10.48 13.72
C TYR A 104 2.30 9.21 12.97
N ILE A 105 1.29 8.48 13.45
CA ILE A 105 0.74 7.29 12.79
C ILE A 105 -0.73 7.52 12.44
N PRO A 106 -1.26 6.88 11.39
CA PRO A 106 -2.63 7.08 10.94
C PRO A 106 -3.64 6.60 11.98
N ILE A 107 -4.76 7.29 12.09
CA ILE A 107 -5.96 6.83 12.79
C ILE A 107 -6.74 5.93 11.83
N ALA A 108 -6.52 4.62 11.94
CA ALA A 108 -7.13 3.63 11.06
C ALA A 108 -7.40 2.31 11.80
N ASP A 109 -8.53 1.68 11.48
CA ASP A 109 -8.92 0.42 12.08
C ASP A 109 -7.96 -0.71 11.67
N GLY A 110 -7.61 -1.57 12.63
CA GLY A 110 -6.75 -2.72 12.38
C GLY A 110 -5.29 -2.38 12.02
N ARG A 111 -4.87 -1.12 12.12
CA ARG A 111 -3.51 -0.67 11.74
C ARG A 111 -2.37 -1.41 12.43
N GLU A 112 -2.62 -1.88 13.65
CA GLU A 112 -1.65 -2.66 14.43
C GLU A 112 -1.39 -4.04 13.82
N GLU A 113 -2.31 -4.55 12.99
CA GLU A 113 -2.23 -5.85 12.31
C GLU A 113 -1.76 -5.74 10.86
N TRP A 114 -1.46 -4.53 10.35
CA TRP A 114 -1.02 -4.35 8.98
C TRP A 114 0.27 -5.12 8.71
N ARG A 115 0.17 -6.07 7.79
CA ARG A 115 1.26 -6.97 7.41
C ARG A 115 1.90 -6.52 6.11
N ASP A 116 1.35 -6.98 5.00
CA ASP A 116 1.88 -6.68 3.69
C ASP A 116 1.11 -5.52 3.11
N TYR A 117 1.82 -4.49 2.66
CA TYR A 117 1.20 -3.28 2.11
C TYR A 117 2.16 -2.55 1.18
N ILE A 118 1.57 -1.70 0.35
CA ILE A 118 2.26 -0.66 -0.40
C ILE A 118 1.89 0.66 0.27
N TRP A 119 2.90 1.40 0.69
CA TRP A 119 2.75 2.76 1.18
C TRP A 119 3.39 3.72 0.19
N ASP A 120 2.57 4.60 -0.36
CA ASP A 120 3.00 5.54 -1.37
C ASP A 120 2.49 6.94 -1.08
N PHE A 121 3.35 7.93 -1.29
CA PHE A 121 3.11 9.32 -0.96
C PHE A 121 4.10 10.24 -1.67
N ASP A 122 3.81 11.53 -1.66
CA ASP A 122 4.74 12.57 -2.09
C ASP A 122 5.53 13.10 -0.89
N TRP A 123 6.85 13.24 -1.06
CA TRP A 123 7.79 13.67 -0.04
C TRP A 123 8.70 14.79 -0.57
N LEU A 124 8.73 15.92 0.14
CA LEU A 124 9.63 17.04 -0.16
C LEU A 124 10.50 17.35 1.06
N TRP A 125 11.75 17.69 0.79
CA TRP A 125 12.73 18.08 1.81
C TRP A 125 13.15 19.52 1.61
N GLU A 126 12.88 20.40 2.57
CA GLU A 126 13.15 21.84 2.44
C GLU A 126 14.66 22.14 2.53
N ASN A 127 15.36 21.37 3.37
CA ASN A 127 16.78 21.55 3.66
C ASN A 127 17.55 20.22 3.61
N ASP A 128 18.89 20.34 3.55
CA ASP A 128 19.77 19.18 3.61
C ASP A 128 19.83 18.67 5.05
N SER A 129 19.06 17.63 5.33
CA SER A 129 18.84 17.15 6.68
C SER A 129 18.54 15.66 6.71
N PHE A 130 18.67 15.10 7.91
CA PHE A 130 18.16 13.77 8.22
C PHE A 130 16.68 13.89 8.52
N VAL A 131 15.86 13.22 7.73
CA VAL A 131 14.39 13.16 7.85
C VAL A 131 13.95 11.77 7.45
N GLY A 132 12.78 11.34 7.92
CA GLY A 132 12.38 9.99 7.63
C GLY A 132 10.92 9.70 7.80
N THR A 133 10.68 8.41 7.69
CA THR A 133 9.41 7.75 7.82
C THR A 133 9.60 6.56 8.73
N ILE A 134 8.53 6.17 9.40
CA ILE A 134 8.51 4.96 10.22
C ILE A 134 7.48 4.00 9.64
N TYR A 135 7.74 2.71 9.80
CA TYR A 135 6.80 1.68 9.36
C TYR A 135 6.99 0.40 10.17
N ARG A 136 5.95 -0.43 10.24
CA ARG A 136 5.83 -1.55 11.19
C ARG A 136 6.04 -1.08 12.64
N VAL A 137 5.34 -0.02 13.02
CA VAL A 137 5.41 0.49 14.40
C VAL A 137 4.70 -0.50 15.33
N GLU A 138 5.44 -1.23 16.15
CA GLU A 138 4.86 -2.23 17.06
C GLU A 138 4.62 -1.67 18.46
N GLY A 139 3.46 -1.97 19.04
CA GLY A 139 3.07 -1.50 20.37
C GLY A 139 2.24 -0.21 20.37
N GLY A 140 1.65 0.14 19.23
CA GLY A 140 0.74 1.28 19.05
C GLY A 140 1.32 2.60 19.56
N LEU A 141 0.53 3.32 20.38
CA LEU A 141 0.93 4.60 20.95
C LEU A 141 2.18 4.56 21.85
N LYS A 142 2.63 3.38 22.26
CA LYS A 142 3.87 3.17 23.03
C LYS A 142 5.03 2.66 22.15
N GLY A 143 4.78 2.45 20.86
CA GLY A 143 5.64 1.75 19.90
C GLY A 143 6.74 2.58 19.25
N ALA A 144 6.95 3.83 19.67
CA ALA A 144 7.98 4.68 19.10
C ALA A 144 9.42 4.13 19.25
N GLU A 145 9.61 3.09 20.06
CA GLU A 145 10.88 2.41 20.28
C GLU A 145 11.02 1.07 19.53
N SER A 146 10.04 0.70 18.69
CA SER A 146 10.00 -0.56 17.94
C SER A 146 9.43 -0.32 16.54
N HIS A 147 10.28 0.04 15.58
CA HIS A 147 9.88 0.27 14.19
C HIS A 147 11.05 0.17 13.22
N PHE A 148 10.75 0.03 11.94
CA PHE A 148 11.70 0.37 10.89
C PHE A 148 11.63 1.85 10.54
N HIS A 149 12.75 2.39 10.07
CA HIS A 149 12.89 3.79 9.71
C HIS A 149 13.52 3.94 8.33
N GLY A 150 12.75 4.45 7.38
CA GLY A 150 13.21 4.82 6.05
C GLY A 150 13.63 6.29 6.04
N SER A 151 14.85 6.59 5.63
CA SER A 151 15.43 7.91 5.82
C SER A 151 16.21 8.43 4.63
N ARG A 152 16.02 9.72 4.36
CA ARG A 152 16.97 10.53 3.61
C ARG A 152 18.09 11.02 4.52
N ARG A 153 19.34 10.88 4.05
CA ARG A 153 20.52 11.37 4.76
C ARG A 153 21.00 12.72 4.23
N THR A 154 21.73 13.42 5.10
CA THR A 154 22.48 14.64 4.77
C THR A 154 23.42 14.42 3.59
N GLY A 155 23.67 15.47 2.82
CA GLY A 155 24.42 15.42 1.56
C GLY A 155 23.55 15.09 0.35
N ALA A 156 22.25 14.79 0.54
CA ALA A 156 21.31 14.55 -0.55
C ALA A 156 21.71 13.44 -1.54
N VAL A 157 22.41 12.39 -1.06
CA VAL A 157 22.98 11.34 -1.91
C VAL A 157 22.39 9.95 -1.72
N ASN A 158 21.82 9.64 -0.55
CA ASN A 158 21.38 8.28 -0.28
C ASN A 158 20.13 8.22 0.62
N ILE A 159 19.47 7.07 0.49
CA ILE A 159 18.37 6.63 1.34
C ILE A 159 18.86 5.44 2.15
N GLN A 160 18.46 5.37 3.41
CA GLN A 160 18.85 4.32 4.34
C GLN A 160 17.64 3.73 5.04
N ILE A 161 17.73 2.46 5.38
CA ILE A 161 16.76 1.77 6.24
C ILE A 161 17.46 1.38 7.54
N TYR A 162 16.83 1.72 8.66
CA TYR A 162 17.27 1.35 10.00
C TYR A 162 16.19 0.57 10.74
N THR A 163 16.59 -0.17 11.78
CA THR A 163 15.70 -0.54 12.88
C THR A 163 15.89 0.41 14.05
N ARG A 164 14.79 0.75 14.73
CA ARG A 164 14.79 1.28 16.09
C ARG A 164 14.22 0.21 17.01
N LYS A 165 15.00 -0.24 17.99
CA LYS A 165 14.59 -1.24 18.99
C LYS A 165 15.10 -0.86 20.37
N ALA A 166 14.19 -0.55 21.29
CA ALA A 166 14.51 -0.19 22.67
C ALA A 166 15.60 0.89 22.78
N GLY A 167 15.45 2.00 22.05
CA GLY A 167 16.41 3.11 21.99
C GLY A 167 17.56 2.91 21.02
N GLY A 168 17.90 1.67 20.67
CA GLY A 168 19.01 1.32 19.77
C GLY A 168 18.67 1.51 18.29
N TRP A 169 19.64 2.00 17.51
CA TRP A 169 19.55 2.13 16.05
C TRP A 169 20.52 1.15 15.38
N ALA A 170 20.05 0.41 14.37
CA ALA A 170 20.92 -0.42 13.53
C ALA A 170 20.61 -0.21 12.04
N LEU A 171 21.66 0.05 11.24
CA LEU A 171 21.53 0.21 9.79
C LEU A 171 21.31 -1.16 9.14
N LEU A 172 20.29 -1.27 8.29
CA LEU A 172 20.00 -2.47 7.49
C LEU A 172 20.52 -2.34 6.06
N GLY A 173 20.37 -1.18 5.44
CA GLY A 173 20.71 -0.99 4.03
C GLY A 173 20.87 0.46 3.64
N THR A 174 21.63 0.70 2.57
CA THR A 174 21.86 2.01 1.97
C THR A 174 21.72 1.90 0.46
N GLY A 175 21.00 2.85 -0.13
CA GLY A 175 20.81 2.96 -1.57
C GLY A 175 21.21 4.35 -2.05
N GLN A 176 21.99 4.41 -3.12
CA GLN A 176 22.37 5.68 -3.72
C GLN A 176 21.19 6.26 -4.50
N PHE A 177 20.84 7.50 -4.17
CA PHE A 177 19.79 8.25 -4.84
C PHE A 177 20.12 9.75 -4.72
N PRO A 178 20.83 10.32 -5.71
CA PRO A 178 21.03 11.76 -5.78
C PRO A 178 19.68 12.48 -5.81
N ASN A 179 19.51 13.44 -4.93
CA ASN A 179 18.27 14.19 -4.77
C ASN A 179 18.53 15.66 -4.47
N GLU A 180 17.46 16.45 -4.48
CA GLU A 180 17.50 17.91 -4.37
C GLU A 180 16.57 18.37 -3.25
N ASN A 181 16.93 19.47 -2.59
CA ASN A 181 16.02 20.15 -1.68
C ASN A 181 14.95 20.91 -2.47
N ASN A 182 13.79 21.14 -1.86
CA ASN A 182 12.64 21.85 -2.43
C ASN A 182 12.09 21.22 -3.72
N VAL A 183 12.26 19.90 -3.84
CA VAL A 183 11.73 19.09 -4.93
C VAL A 183 10.85 18.01 -4.33
N TRP A 184 9.65 17.83 -4.90
CA TRP A 184 8.76 16.73 -4.56
C TRP A 184 9.25 15.43 -5.20
N TYR A 185 9.20 14.35 -4.44
CA TYR A 185 9.46 12.99 -4.90
C TYR A 185 8.28 12.10 -4.55
N THR A 186 7.83 11.27 -5.48
CA THR A 186 6.90 10.20 -5.18
C THR A 186 7.70 9.05 -4.57
N HIS A 187 7.44 8.77 -3.30
CA HIS A 187 8.02 7.68 -2.53
C HIS A 187 7.10 6.46 -2.55
N ARG A 188 7.68 5.27 -2.68
CA ARG A 188 6.97 4.00 -2.48
C ARG A 188 7.78 3.05 -1.61
N LEU A 189 7.15 2.57 -0.55
CA LEU A 189 7.58 1.40 0.20
C LEU A 189 6.68 0.21 -0.18
N VAL A 190 7.30 -0.89 -0.59
CA VAL A 190 6.62 -2.19 -0.75
C VAL A 190 7.07 -3.11 0.37
N MET A 191 6.11 -3.56 1.17
CA MET A 191 6.28 -4.52 2.26
C MET A 191 5.68 -5.86 1.88
N LYS A 192 6.49 -6.92 1.92
CA LYS A 192 6.02 -8.30 1.74
C LYS A 192 6.79 -9.27 2.63
N GLY A 193 6.16 -9.73 3.69
CA GLY A 193 6.83 -10.45 4.76
C GLY A 193 7.98 -9.61 5.35
N GLY A 194 9.19 -10.16 5.35
CA GLY A 194 10.42 -9.47 5.74
C GLY A 194 11.07 -8.66 4.62
N GLN A 195 10.56 -8.68 3.39
CA GLN A 195 11.15 -7.91 2.29
C GLN A 195 10.66 -6.46 2.33
N HIS A 196 11.61 -5.53 2.26
CA HIS A 196 11.38 -4.09 2.19
C HIS A 196 12.01 -3.54 0.93
N GLN A 197 11.23 -2.83 0.13
CA GLN A 197 11.75 -2.18 -1.07
C GLN A 197 11.30 -0.72 -1.10
N ILE A 198 12.27 0.20 -1.12
CA ILE A 198 12.01 1.63 -1.27
C ILE A 198 12.33 2.06 -2.70
N TYR A 199 11.37 2.74 -3.31
CA TYR A 199 11.50 3.39 -4.61
C TYR A 199 11.22 4.89 -4.44
N LEU A 200 11.91 5.73 -5.21
CA LEU A 200 11.67 7.16 -5.29
C LEU A 200 11.79 7.61 -6.73
N ARG A 201 10.89 8.50 -7.13
CA ARG A 201 10.95 9.18 -8.41
C ARG A 201 10.71 10.67 -8.19
N LYS A 202 11.46 11.52 -8.89
CA LYS A 202 11.17 12.97 -8.91
C LYS A 202 9.74 13.17 -9.44
N ARG A 203 8.93 13.93 -8.71
CA ARG A 203 7.53 14.19 -9.09
C ARG A 203 7.51 14.98 -10.39
N GLU A 204 6.78 14.45 -11.36
CA GLU A 204 6.52 15.13 -12.63
C GLU A 204 5.13 15.77 -12.62
N LYS A 205 4.78 16.50 -13.69
CA LYS A 205 3.46 17.12 -13.83
C LYS A 205 2.33 16.08 -13.83
N GLU A 206 2.60 14.90 -14.37
CA GLU A 206 1.68 13.78 -14.38
C GLU A 206 2.06 12.80 -13.27
N LEU A 207 1.07 12.26 -12.58
CA LEU A 207 1.30 11.19 -11.62
C LEU A 207 1.81 9.95 -12.36
N PRO A 208 2.83 9.26 -11.84
CA PRO A 208 3.26 8.01 -12.43
C PRO A 208 2.12 6.96 -12.34
N PRO A 209 2.01 6.05 -13.31
CA PRO A 209 1.02 4.98 -13.27
C PRO A 209 1.22 4.12 -12.02
N ALA A 210 0.17 3.53 -11.44
CA ALA A 210 0.30 2.79 -10.18
C ALA A 210 1.35 1.67 -10.22
N ASP A 211 1.69 1.12 -11.38
CA ASP A 211 2.67 0.05 -11.53
C ASP A 211 4.10 0.52 -11.83
N TRP A 212 4.39 1.83 -11.83
CA TRP A 212 5.68 2.40 -12.26
C TRP A 212 6.93 1.68 -11.71
N HIS A 213 6.94 1.37 -10.42
CA HIS A 213 8.04 0.67 -9.74
C HIS A 213 8.35 -0.74 -10.26
N LEU A 214 7.42 -1.42 -10.95
CA LEU A 214 7.61 -2.79 -11.43
C LEU A 214 8.72 -2.89 -12.49
N ASN A 215 9.01 -1.78 -13.16
CA ASN A 215 10.05 -1.69 -14.19
C ASN A 215 11.33 -1.02 -13.68
N GLU A 216 11.41 -0.74 -12.37
CA GLU A 216 12.54 -0.06 -11.75
C GLU A 216 13.20 -0.95 -10.69
N LYS A 217 14.48 -0.71 -10.43
CA LYS A 217 15.15 -1.35 -9.30
C LYS A 217 14.85 -0.56 -8.03
N PRO A 218 14.59 -1.22 -6.89
CA PRO A 218 14.49 -0.52 -5.63
C PRO A 218 15.81 0.22 -5.34
N ILE A 219 15.69 1.42 -4.79
CA ILE A 219 16.84 2.20 -4.33
C ILE A 219 17.49 1.49 -3.15
N VAL A 220 16.66 1.03 -2.20
CA VAL A 220 17.08 0.22 -1.07
C VAL A 220 16.21 -1.03 -1.03
N GLU A 221 16.85 -2.18 -0.93
CA GLU A 221 16.19 -3.46 -0.68
C GLU A 221 16.87 -4.16 0.49
N VAL A 222 16.09 -4.60 1.47
CA VAL A 222 16.56 -5.37 2.61
C VAL A 222 15.56 -6.48 2.93
N ASP A 223 16.05 -7.54 3.58
CA ASP A 223 15.22 -8.63 4.13
C ASP A 223 15.42 -8.69 5.65
N ASN A 224 14.39 -8.33 6.40
CA ASN A 224 14.41 -8.29 7.86
C ASN A 224 13.00 -8.44 8.47
N ASP A 225 12.76 -9.46 9.29
CA ASP A 225 11.45 -9.71 9.89
C ASP A 225 11.38 -9.29 11.38
N THR A 226 12.22 -8.35 11.81
CA THR A 226 12.28 -7.91 13.23
C THR A 226 10.94 -7.38 13.73
N PHE A 227 10.23 -6.59 12.91
CA PHE A 227 8.89 -6.08 13.20
C PHE A 227 7.91 -6.62 12.15
N LYS A 228 6.85 -7.27 12.60
CA LYS A 228 6.00 -8.13 11.75
C LYS A 228 4.64 -7.57 11.45
N THR A 229 4.21 -6.54 12.18
CA THR A 229 2.96 -5.83 11.95
C THR A 229 3.12 -4.36 12.30
N GLY A 230 2.09 -3.56 12.00
CA GLY A 230 1.97 -2.21 12.52
C GLY A 230 1.92 -1.14 11.44
N PRO A 231 1.45 0.06 11.81
CA PRO A 231 1.22 1.14 10.88
C PRO A 231 2.51 1.72 10.28
N VAL A 232 2.30 2.52 9.24
CA VAL A 232 3.27 3.49 8.72
C VAL A 232 3.16 4.81 9.46
N GLY A 233 4.12 5.72 9.30
CA GLY A 233 4.10 6.99 10.00
C GLY A 233 5.08 8.04 9.48
N MET A 234 4.71 9.30 9.66
CA MET A 234 5.57 10.44 9.39
C MET A 234 6.56 10.63 10.54
N MET A 235 7.82 10.95 10.23
CA MET A 235 8.82 11.27 11.23
C MET A 235 9.65 12.51 10.86
N GLY A 236 9.42 13.60 11.60
CA GLY A 236 10.36 14.70 11.65
C GLY A 236 11.58 14.34 12.50
N ILE A 237 12.72 14.98 12.25
CA ILE A 237 13.95 14.82 13.05
C ILE A 237 14.62 16.18 13.27
N THR A 238 15.43 16.32 14.32
CA THR A 238 16.11 17.56 14.71
C THR A 238 16.83 18.21 13.53
N GLY A 239 16.50 19.48 13.28
CA GLY A 239 17.11 20.27 12.22
C GLY A 239 16.59 19.97 10.81
N GLY A 240 15.72 18.96 10.65
CA GLY A 240 15.11 18.62 9.37
C GLY A 240 13.73 19.22 9.19
N VAL A 241 13.47 19.71 7.98
CA VAL A 241 12.16 20.19 7.54
C VAL A 241 11.73 19.41 6.30
N SER A 242 10.56 18.78 6.38
CA SER A 242 9.99 17.99 5.29
C SER A 242 8.48 18.13 5.21
N TYR A 243 7.95 17.90 4.02
CA TYR A 243 6.53 17.95 3.70
C TYR A 243 6.07 16.60 3.14
N PHE A 244 4.90 16.15 3.56
CA PHE A 244 4.24 14.93 3.14
C PHE A 244 2.89 15.28 2.51
N ASP A 245 2.54 14.63 1.40
CA ASP A 245 1.28 14.82 0.70
C ASP A 245 0.85 13.49 0.02
N ASN A 246 -0.43 13.36 -0.35
CA ASN A 246 -1.01 12.24 -1.10
C ASN A 246 -0.70 10.85 -0.51
N MET A 247 -0.87 10.70 0.81
CA MET A 247 -0.54 9.48 1.54
C MET A 247 -1.54 8.37 1.24
N VAL A 248 -1.06 7.22 0.79
CA VAL A 248 -1.89 6.06 0.44
C VAL A 248 -1.25 4.78 0.97
N VAL A 249 -2.01 4.00 1.75
CA VAL A 249 -1.63 2.65 2.19
C VAL A 249 -2.65 1.66 1.64
N VAL A 250 -2.17 0.67 0.89
CA VAL A 250 -3.02 -0.32 0.22
C VAL A 250 -2.41 -1.72 0.25
N GLY A 251 -3.24 -2.75 0.13
CA GLY A 251 -2.80 -4.14 0.02
C GLY A 251 -2.29 -4.54 -1.38
N SER A 252 -2.65 -3.79 -2.43
CA SER A 252 -2.26 -4.10 -3.81
C SER A 252 -2.06 -2.88 -4.70
N ILE A 253 -1.26 -3.04 -5.76
CA ILE A 253 -1.04 -2.00 -6.79
C ILE A 253 -2.36 -1.54 -7.41
N THR A 254 -3.28 -2.47 -7.65
CA THR A 254 -4.58 -2.18 -8.29
C THR A 254 -5.49 -1.28 -7.44
N ASP A 255 -5.21 -1.17 -6.15
CA ASP A 255 -5.96 -0.31 -5.24
C ASP A 255 -5.43 1.12 -5.23
N ILE A 256 -4.18 1.34 -5.63
CA ILE A 256 -3.59 2.68 -5.76
C ILE A 256 -4.38 3.51 -6.77
N ASP A 257 -4.72 2.95 -7.94
CA ASP A 257 -5.47 3.67 -8.99
C ASP A 257 -6.90 4.01 -8.58
N LYS A 258 -7.46 3.34 -7.56
CA LYS A 258 -8.82 3.60 -7.05
C LYS A 258 -8.86 4.83 -6.15
N VAL A 259 -7.76 5.13 -5.48
CA VAL A 259 -7.67 6.18 -4.45
C VAL A 259 -6.81 7.35 -4.87
N ARG A 260 -5.82 7.13 -5.75
CA ARG A 260 -5.14 8.24 -6.39
C ARG A 260 -6.10 8.91 -7.35
N PRO A 261 -6.36 10.20 -7.19
CA PRO A 261 -7.03 10.94 -8.24
C PRO A 261 -6.24 10.77 -9.52
N VAL A 262 -6.86 10.23 -10.54
CA VAL A 262 -6.31 10.22 -11.89
C VAL A 262 -6.19 11.69 -12.34
N SER A 263 -5.07 12.35 -12.04
CA SER A 263 -4.85 13.79 -12.31
C SER A 263 -5.87 14.68 -11.54
N PRO A 264 -5.87 16.03 -11.58
CA PRO A 264 -6.36 16.98 -10.53
C PRO A 264 -7.87 16.97 -10.20
N ARG A 265 -8.57 15.88 -10.51
CA ARG A 265 -10.00 15.68 -10.29
C ARG A 265 -10.40 15.39 -8.83
N LEU A 266 -9.53 14.93 -7.92
CA LEU A 266 -9.86 15.05 -6.48
C LEU A 266 -9.50 16.43 -5.90
N LYS A 267 -8.71 17.22 -6.65
CA LYS A 267 -8.63 18.68 -6.47
C LYS A 267 -9.74 19.42 -7.22
N LEU A 268 -10.82 18.75 -7.70
CA LEU A 268 -11.92 19.44 -8.40
C LEU A 268 -12.55 20.53 -7.52
N ALA A 269 -12.73 20.30 -6.22
CA ALA A 269 -13.27 21.31 -5.32
C ALA A 269 -12.34 22.54 -5.19
N ALA A 270 -11.03 22.32 -5.00
CA ALA A 270 -10.02 23.37 -5.00
C ALA A 270 -9.92 24.10 -6.35
N THR A 271 -10.00 23.36 -7.45
CA THR A 271 -9.97 23.89 -8.83
C THR A 271 -11.20 24.73 -9.14
N TRP A 272 -12.41 24.31 -8.71
CA TRP A 272 -13.64 25.10 -8.84
C TRP A 272 -13.60 26.37 -7.99
N GLY A 273 -13.07 26.30 -6.76
CA GLY A 273 -12.85 27.47 -5.91
C GLY A 273 -11.88 28.48 -6.55
N ALA A 274 -10.77 27.99 -7.10
CA ALA A 274 -9.78 28.83 -7.79
C ALA A 274 -10.31 29.43 -9.10
N ILE A 275 -11.18 28.73 -9.84
CA ILE A 275 -11.84 29.26 -11.05
C ILE A 275 -12.85 30.34 -10.67
N LYS A 276 -13.67 30.14 -9.63
CA LYS A 276 -14.65 31.15 -9.19
C LYS A 276 -14.01 32.45 -8.69
N ASN A 277 -12.80 32.39 -8.14
CA ASN A 277 -12.08 33.60 -7.70
C ASN A 277 -11.33 34.31 -8.84
N ARG A 278 -11.31 33.74 -10.05
CA ARG A 278 -10.69 34.33 -11.25
C ARG A 278 -11.70 34.94 -12.24
N PHE A 279 -12.99 34.82 -11.96
CA PHE A 279 -14.10 35.44 -12.70
C PHE A 279 -14.97 36.23 -11.72
#